data_AF-A0A5T1VPP6-F1
#
_entry.id   AF-A0A5T1VPP6-F1
#
_cell.length_a   1.000
_cell.length_b   1.000
_cell.length_c   1.000
_cell.angle_alpha   90.00
_cell.angle_beta   90.00
_cell.angle_gamma   90.00
#
_symmetry.space_group_name_H-M   'P 1'
#
loop_
_entity.id
_entity.type
_entity.pdbx_description
1 polymer ?
#
loop_
_entity_poly.entity_id
_entity_poly.type
_entity_poly.pdbx_seq_one_letter_code
_entity_poly.pdbx_strand_id
1 'polypeptide(L)' 'KALFRKELPLMLEKLQKRKSFMQENSISYPCGNKVFIFKDVGDKFELVIKD' A
#
# COMPACT_ATOMS: atom_id res chain seq x y z
N LYS A 1 6.28 -16.18 -24.89
CA LYS A 1 6.82 -14.82 -24.64
C LYS A 1 6.16 -13.82 -25.60
N ALA A 2 5.02 -13.19 -25.24
CA ALA A 2 4.45 -12.04 -25.96
C ALA A 2 3.20 -11.45 -25.28
N LEU A 3 2.42 -12.24 -24.53
CA LEU A 3 1.14 -11.80 -23.93
C LEU A 3 1.32 -10.62 -22.95
N PHE A 4 2.32 -10.70 -22.07
CA PHE A 4 2.61 -9.62 -21.12
C PHE A 4 2.93 -8.27 -21.78
N ARG A 5 3.52 -8.20 -22.99
CA ARG A 5 3.99 -6.90 -23.52
C ARG A 5 2.87 -5.96 -23.93
N LYS A 6 1.69 -6.49 -24.31
CA LYS A 6 0.53 -5.68 -24.69
C LYS A 6 -0.51 -5.62 -23.57
N GLU A 7 -0.66 -6.69 -22.81
CA GLU A 7 -1.66 -6.76 -21.74
C GLU A 7 -1.17 -6.09 -20.44
N LEU A 8 0.13 -6.16 -20.12
CA LEU A 8 0.69 -5.56 -18.90
C LEU A 8 0.57 -4.03 -18.88
N PRO A 9 0.90 -3.28 -19.95
CA PRO A 9 0.70 -1.83 -19.96
C PRO A 9 -0.78 -1.45 -19.78
N LEU A 10 -1.68 -2.19 -20.42
CA LEU A 10 -3.13 -1.98 -20.31
C LEU A 10 -3.63 -2.23 -18.88
N MET A 11 -3.10 -3.24 -18.20
CA MET A 11 -3.42 -3.50 -16.79
C MET A 11 -2.88 -2.41 -15.87
N LEU A 12 -1.68 -1.89 -16.13
CA LEU A 12 -1.08 -0.78 -15.37
C LEU A 12 -1.89 0.51 -15.51
N GLU A 13 -2.35 0.87 -16.71
CA GLU A 13 -3.25 2.02 -16.92
C GLU A 13 -4.58 1.87 -16.17
N LYS A 14 -5.15 0.65 -16.15
CA LYS A 14 -6.37 0.34 -15.38
C LYS A 14 -6.14 0.46 -13.88
N LEU A 15 -4.96 0.08 -13.39
CA LEU A 15 -4.58 0.19 -11.98
C LEU A 15 -4.31 1.65 -11.58
N GLN A 16 -3.68 2.46 -12.42
CA GLN A 16 -3.49 3.90 -12.17
C GLN A 16 -4.82 4.68 -12.17
N LYS A 17 -5.77 4.30 -13.04
CA LYS A 17 -7.12 4.88 -13.04
C LYS A 17 -7.95 4.49 -11.82
N ARG A 18 -7.65 3.35 -11.18
CA ARG A 18 -8.17 3.07 -9.85
C ARG A 18 -7.43 4.01 -8.91
N LYS A 19 -8.13 5.01 -8.38
CA LYS A 19 -7.69 5.70 -7.17
C LYS A 19 -7.68 4.67 -6.03
N SER A 20 -6.65 3.84 -5.98
CA SER A 20 -6.32 3.14 -4.75
C SER A 20 -6.01 4.24 -3.76
N PHE A 21 -6.80 4.34 -2.71
CA PHE A 21 -6.37 4.97 -1.46
C PHE A 21 -5.21 4.11 -0.95
N MET A 22 -4.05 4.18 -1.61
CA MET A 22 -2.83 3.68 -1.03
C MET A 22 -2.66 4.52 0.23
N GLN A 23 -2.52 3.86 1.36
CA GLN A 23 -2.21 4.52 2.62
C GLN A 23 -0.72 4.88 2.53
N GLU A 24 -0.41 5.90 1.73
CA GLU A 24 0.96 6.29 1.33
C GLU A 24 1.84 6.57 2.55
N ASN A 25 1.22 6.90 3.67
CA ASN A 25 1.90 7.33 4.89
C ASN A 25 1.76 6.32 6.02
N SER A 26 1.49 5.04 5.76
CA SER A 26 1.49 4.06 6.86
C SER A 26 1.88 2.64 6.50
N ILE A 27 2.73 2.04 7.32
CA ILE A 27 3.13 0.64 7.24
C ILE A 27 2.55 -0.13 8.43
N SER A 28 2.00 -1.32 8.18
CA SER A 28 1.41 -2.17 9.23
C SER A 28 2.14 -3.50 9.36
N TYR A 29 2.41 -3.89 10.59
CA TYR A 29 3.01 -5.16 10.99
C TYR A 29 2.02 -5.94 11.87
N PRO A 30 1.36 -6.99 11.33
CA PRO A 30 0.57 -7.88 12.14
C PRO A 30 1.49 -8.73 13.03
N CYS A 31 1.19 -8.78 14.32
CA CYS A 31 1.92 -9.52 15.33
C CYS A 31 0.91 -10.20 16.26
N GLY A 32 0.56 -11.44 15.92
CA GLY A 32 -0.48 -12.20 16.62
C GLY A 32 -1.84 -11.50 16.52
N ASN A 33 -2.42 -11.18 17.67
CA ASN A 33 -3.72 -10.51 17.77
C ASN A 33 -3.61 -8.98 17.71
N LYS A 34 -2.43 -8.44 17.38
CA LYS A 34 -2.22 -6.99 17.33
C LYS A 34 -1.66 -6.57 15.99
N VAL A 35 -2.01 -5.37 15.55
CA VAL A 35 -1.45 -4.74 14.36
C VAL A 35 -0.71 -3.49 14.80
N PHE A 36 0.60 -3.48 14.56
CA PHE A 36 1.46 -2.32 14.77
C PHE A 36 1.42 -1.48 13.50
N ILE A 37 0.88 -0.26 13.57
CA ILE A 37 0.75 0.64 12.44
C ILE A 37 1.66 1.84 12.68
N PHE A 38 2.68 2.00 11.84
CA PHE A 38 3.50 3.21 11.83
C PHE A 38 2.93 4.17 10.83
N LYS A 39 2.56 5.37 11.26
CA LYS A 39 2.10 6.45 10.40
C LYS A 39 3.20 7.49 10.26
N ASP A 40 3.51 7.84 9.02
CA ASP A 40 4.35 8.98 8.67
C ASP A 40 3.53 10.27 8.81
N VAL A 41 3.97 11.16 9.69
CA VAL A 41 3.40 12.51 9.86
C VAL A 41 4.36 13.59 9.34
N GLY A 42 5.31 13.22 8.49
CA GLY A 42 6.27 14.09 7.82
C GLY A 42 7.57 14.25 8.58
N ASP A 43 7.50 14.70 9.84
CA ASP A 43 8.70 14.96 10.68
C ASP A 43 9.07 13.76 11.57
N LYS A 44 8.13 12.84 11.78
CA LYS A 44 8.30 11.66 12.64
C LYS A 44 7.35 10.53 12.23
N PHE A 45 7.63 9.35 12.75
CA PHE A 45 6.72 8.21 12.67
C PHE A 45 5.99 8.02 14.00
N GLU A 46 4.66 7.96 13.96
CA GLU A 46 3.84 7.63 15.12
C GLU A 46 3.41 6.16 15.08
N LEU A 47 3.64 5.44 16.17
CA LEU A 47 3.21 4.05 16.33
C LEU A 47 1.81 4.00 16.94
N VAL A 48 0.88 3.41 16.20
CA VAL A 48 -0.48 3.09 16.65
C VAL A 48 -0.61 1.57 16.73
N ILE A 49 -0.94 1.05 17.91
CA ILE A 49 -1.21 -0.39 18.10
C ILE A 49 -2.72 -0.57 18.11
N LYS A 50 -3.23 -1.48 17.27
CA LYS A 50 -4.62 -1.93 17.28
C LYS A 50 -4.67 -3.40 17.69
N ASP A 51 -5.66 -3.78 18.48
CA ASP A 51 -6.05 -5.17 18.71
C ASP A 51 -7.00 -5.66 17.60
#